data_AF-A0A1V9XEG3-F1
#
_entry.id   AF-A0A1V9XEG3-F1
#
_cell.length_a   1.000
_cell.length_b   1.000
_cell.length_c   1.000
_cell.angle_alpha   90.00
_cell.angle_beta   90.00
_cell.angle_gamma   90.00
#
_symmetry.space_group_name_H-M   'P 1'
#
loop_
_entity.id
_entity.type
_entity.pdbx_description
1 polymer ?
#
loop_
_entity_poly.entity_id
_entity_poly.type
_entity_poly.pdbx_seq_one_letter_code
_entity_poly.pdbx_strand_id
1 'polypeptide(L)'
;MQLLGFAQESYPLRIKKMHIVNQSYLWNVGYAIGKHFVPSKLRERYILHGRDMSSLHQHVPREILPDELGGLTGPLDYWFIDPLYQLHDRIVKESHYGYDA
;
A
#
# COMPACT_ATOMS: atom_id res chain seq x y z
N MET A 1 15.20 2.57 15.28
CA MET A 1 14.26 1.48 15.62
C MET A 1 12.79 1.93 15.73
N GLN A 2 12.43 3.22 15.66
CA GLN A 2 11.04 3.67 15.83
C GLN A 2 10.19 3.67 14.54
N LEU A 3 10.79 3.93 13.37
CA LEU A 3 10.05 3.99 12.08
C LEU A 3 9.43 2.65 11.67
N LEU A 4 10.09 1.53 12.01
CA LEU A 4 9.61 0.18 11.71
C LEU A 4 8.47 -0.26 12.64
N GLY A 5 8.53 0.12 13.93
CA GLY A 5 7.48 -0.19 14.91
C GLY A 5 6.18 0.55 14.61
N PHE A 6 6.26 1.81 14.17
CA PHE A 6 5.08 2.60 13.82
C PHE A 6 4.32 2.03 12.61
N ALA A 7 5.06 1.53 11.61
CA ALA A 7 4.48 0.89 10.43
C ALA A 7 3.92 -0.52 10.70
N GLN A 8 4.34 -1.18 11.79
CA GLN A 8 3.98 -2.57 12.10
C GLN A 8 2.94 -2.73 13.20
N GLU A 9 2.92 -1.85 14.20
CA GLU A 9 2.10 -2.03 15.41
C GLU A 9 1.14 -0.86 15.71
N SER A 10 1.30 0.30 15.07
CA SER A 10 0.51 1.49 15.43
C SER A 10 -0.79 1.65 14.63
N TYR A 11 -0.98 0.88 13.56
CA TYR A 11 -2.23 0.86 12.81
C TYR A 11 -2.92 -0.50 12.97
N PRO A 12 -4.21 -0.55 13.34
CA PRO A 12 -4.99 -1.80 13.47
C PRO A 12 -5.34 -2.40 12.10
N LEU A 13 -4.39 -2.39 11.16
CA LEU A 13 -4.54 -2.86 9.80
C LEU A 13 -3.57 -3.99 9.54
N ARG A 14 -4.11 -5.16 9.19
CA ARG A 14 -3.30 -6.31 8.78
C ARG A 14 -3.03 -6.26 7.29
N ILE A 15 -1.86 -5.77 6.90
CA ILE A 15 -1.38 -5.82 5.51
C ILE A 15 -1.38 -7.28 5.03
N LYS A 16 -2.06 -7.62 3.94
CA LYS A 16 -2.08 -8.99 3.39
C LYS A 16 -1.04 -9.17 2.29
N LYS A 17 -1.01 -8.26 1.32
CA LYS A 17 -0.07 -8.22 0.20
C LYS A 17 0.19 -6.76 -0.19
N MET A 18 1.39 -6.47 -0.65
CA MET A 18 1.82 -5.19 -1.19
C MET A 18 2.39 -5.42 -2.58
N HIS A 19 1.67 -4.93 -3.58
CA HIS A 19 2.04 -5.05 -4.98
C HIS A 19 2.72 -3.75 -5.43
N ILE A 20 3.98 -3.83 -5.86
CA ILE A 20 4.73 -2.68 -6.35
C ILE A 20 4.91 -2.87 -7.86
N VAL A 21 4.38 -1.91 -8.62
CA VAL A 21 4.46 -1.84 -10.08
C VAL A 21 5.28 -0.62 -10.49
N ASN A 22 5.78 -0.65 -11.72
CA ASN A 22 6.58 0.42 -12.34
C ASN A 22 7.79 0.86 -11.48
N GLN A 23 8.33 0.00 -10.62
CA GLN A 23 9.47 0.38 -9.81
C GLN A 23 10.74 0.55 -10.64
N SER A 24 11.55 1.54 -10.23
CA SER A 24 12.87 1.77 -10.81
C SER A 24 13.87 0.70 -10.34
N TYR A 25 14.97 0.55 -11.08
CA TYR A 25 16.07 -0.34 -10.69
C TYR A 25 16.63 -0.01 -9.30
N LEU A 26 16.69 1.29 -8.95
CA LEU A 26 17.11 1.75 -7.62
C LEU A 26 16.24 1.13 -6.52
N TRP A 27 14.97 0.85 -6.79
CA TRP A 27 14.10 0.28 -5.78
C TRP A 27 14.46 -1.16 -5.45
N ASN A 28 14.84 -1.95 -6.47
CA ASN A 28 15.31 -3.32 -6.28
C ASN A 28 16.59 -3.36 -5.44
N VAL A 29 17.51 -2.43 -5.67
CA VAL A 29 18.76 -2.30 -4.88
C VAL A 29 18.44 -1.92 -3.43
N GLY A 30 17.61 -0.90 -3.23
CA GLY A 30 17.19 -0.47 -1.90
C GLY A 30 16.48 -1.59 -1.13
N TYR A 31 15.58 -2.32 -1.78
CA TYR A 31 14.91 -3.48 -1.19
C TYR A 31 15.89 -4.62 -0.89
N ALA A 32 16.86 -4.90 -1.77
CA ALA A 32 17.87 -5.95 -1.55
C ALA A 32 18.74 -5.67 -0.32
N ILE A 33 19.01 -4.41 -0.01
CA ILE A 33 19.74 -3.99 1.20
C ILE A 33 18.78 -4.02 2.41
N GLY A 34 17.60 -3.43 2.27
CA GLY A 34 16.63 -3.24 3.35
C GLY A 34 15.92 -4.52 3.80
N LYS A 35 15.79 -5.54 2.94
CA LYS A 35 15.05 -6.78 3.22
C LYS A 35 15.56 -7.52 4.46
N HIS A 36 16.84 -7.34 4.83
CA HIS A 36 17.41 -7.94 6.03
C HIS A 36 16.82 -7.38 7.33
N PHE A 37 16.30 -6.15 7.30
CA PHE A 37 15.63 -5.50 8.42
C PHE A 37 14.10 -5.70 8.42
N VAL A 38 13.56 -6.32 7.36
CA VAL A 38 12.12 -6.60 7.23
C VAL A 38 11.83 -8.01 7.74
N PRO A 39 10.90 -8.18 8.70
CA PRO A 39 10.45 -9.49 9.15
C PRO A 39 10.07 -10.42 7.99
N SER A 40 10.37 -11.72 8.09
CA SER A 40 10.03 -12.73 7.05
C SER A 40 8.56 -12.64 6.63
N LYS A 41 7.67 -12.52 7.61
CA LYS A 41 6.22 -12.37 7.39
C LYS A 41 5.82 -11.15 6.54
N LEU A 42 6.62 -10.08 6.54
CA LEU A 42 6.37 -8.92 5.69
C LEU A 42 7.07 -9.07 4.34
N ARG A 43 8.27 -9.65 4.29
CA ARG A 43 8.96 -9.97 3.03
C ARG A 43 8.10 -10.82 2.10
N GLU A 44 7.39 -11.81 2.65
CA GLU A 44 6.45 -12.66 1.89
C GLU A 44 5.24 -11.89 1.33
N ARG A 45 4.94 -10.70 1.86
CA ARG A 45 3.81 -9.87 1.42
C ARG A 45 4.19 -8.89 0.31
N TYR A 46 5.48 -8.56 0.16
CA TYR A 46 5.96 -7.68 -0.92
C TYR A 46 6.11 -8.46 -2.22
N ILE A 47 5.42 -8.01 -3.27
CA ILE A 47 5.49 -8.59 -4.61
C ILE A 47 5.90 -7.46 -5.56
N LEU A 48 7.04 -7.65 -6.22
CA LEU A 48 7.63 -6.68 -7.14
C LEU A 48 7.34 -7.11 -8.58
N HIS A 49 6.54 -6.32 -9.30
CA HIS A 49 6.10 -6.63 -10.67
C HIS A 49 6.99 -6.00 -11.74
N GLY A 50 7.73 -4.93 -11.40
CA GLY A 50 8.54 -4.22 -12.39
C GLY A 50 7.64 -3.53 -13.39
N ARG A 51 7.94 -3.69 -14.68
CA ARG A 51 7.11 -3.18 -15.78
C ARG A 51 6.13 -4.22 -16.31
N ASP A 52 6.08 -5.41 -15.71
CA ASP A 52 5.21 -6.49 -16.14
C ASP A 52 3.84 -6.41 -15.46
N MET A 53 2.87 -5.81 -16.15
CA MET A 53 1.50 -5.72 -15.64
C MET A 53 0.77 -7.07 -15.67
N SER A 54 1.22 -8.03 -16.47
CA SER A 54 0.61 -9.38 -16.48
C SER A 54 0.83 -10.09 -15.14
N SER A 55 2.00 -9.88 -14.51
CA SER A 55 2.29 -10.36 -13.17
C SER A 55 1.36 -9.76 -12.11
N LEU A 56 0.97 -8.48 -12.23
CA LEU A 56 -0.04 -7.88 -11.34
C LEU A 56 -1.39 -8.59 -11.51
N HIS A 57 -1.81 -8.82 -12.75
CA HIS A 57 -3.13 -9.38 -13.07
C HIS A 57 -3.29 -10.85 -12.66
N GLN A 58 -2.21 -11.57 -12.39
CA GLN A 58 -2.25 -12.90 -11.76
C GLN A 58 -2.70 -12.84 -10.29
N HIS A 59 -2.57 -11.68 -9.65
CA HIS A 59 -2.94 -11.48 -8.24
C HIS A 59 -4.17 -10.60 -8.04
N VAL A 60 -4.41 -9.67 -8.96
CA VAL A 60 -5.50 -8.69 -8.86
C VAL A 60 -6.31 -8.70 -10.17
N PRO A 61 -7.63 -8.97 -10.12
CA PRO A 61 -8.48 -8.98 -11.30
C PRO A 61 -8.47 -7.64 -12.04
N ARG A 62 -8.58 -7.67 -13.37
CA ARG A 62 -8.54 -6.47 -14.22
C ARG A 62 -9.82 -5.64 -14.09
N GLU A 63 -10.92 -6.30 -13.79
CA GLU A 63 -12.28 -5.77 -13.68
C GLU A 63 -12.46 -4.79 -12.52
N ILE A 64 -11.49 -4.76 -11.59
CA ILE A 64 -11.51 -3.87 -10.42
C ILE A 64 -10.41 -2.81 -10.47
N LEU A 65 -9.59 -2.81 -11.52
CA LEU A 65 -8.45 -1.91 -11.67
C LEU A 65 -8.75 -0.80 -12.69
N PRO A 66 -8.12 0.38 -12.52
CA PRO A 66 -8.20 1.46 -13.49
C PRO A 66 -7.30 1.18 -14.72
N ASP A 67 -7.53 1.93 -15.80
CA ASP A 67 -6.88 1.77 -17.10
C ASP A 67 -5.35 1.94 -17.02
N GLU A 68 -4.84 2.84 -16.17
CA GLU A 68 -3.42 3.11 -15.95
C GLU A 68 -2.67 1.90 -15.36
N LEU A 69 -3.42 0.96 -14.75
CA LEU A 69 -2.92 -0.30 -14.22
C LEU A 69 -3.29 -1.49 -15.12
N GLY A 70 -3.75 -1.26 -16.35
CA GLY A 70 -4.17 -2.30 -17.30
C GLY A 70 -5.54 -2.91 -17.01
N GLY A 71 -6.33 -2.26 -16.15
CA GLY A 71 -7.67 -2.70 -15.77
C GLY A 71 -8.77 -2.34 -16.76
N LEU A 72 -10.02 -2.42 -16.31
CA LEU A 72 -11.24 -2.23 -17.12
C LEU A 72 -12.27 -1.29 -16.45
N THR A 73 -11.95 -0.69 -15.31
CA THR A 73 -12.87 0.18 -14.56
C THR A 73 -12.95 1.59 -15.16
N GLY A 74 -12.08 1.92 -16.13
CA GLY A 74 -11.93 3.26 -16.69
C GLY A 74 -10.74 4.02 -16.07
N PRO A 75 -10.61 5.33 -16.34
CA PRO A 75 -9.52 6.15 -15.84
C PRO A 75 -9.47 6.17 -14.31
N LEU A 76 -8.28 6.34 -13.74
CA LEU A 76 -8.09 6.45 -12.29
C LEU A 76 -8.93 7.61 -11.72
N ASP A 77 -9.89 7.25 -10.88
CA ASP A 77 -10.73 8.19 -10.14
C ASP A 77 -10.28 8.28 -8.67
N TYR A 78 -10.34 9.48 -8.12
CA TYR A 78 -9.97 9.82 -6.76
C TYR A 78 -11.21 10.05 -5.88
N TRP A 79 -12.26 9.26 -6.10
CA TRP A 79 -13.57 9.36 -5.44
C TRP A 79 -13.54 9.45 -3.90
N PHE A 80 -12.49 8.94 -3.26
CA PHE A 80 -12.36 8.92 -1.80
C PHE A 80 -11.74 10.18 -1.20
N ILE A 81 -11.18 11.09 -2.01
CA ILE A 81 -10.44 12.25 -1.52
C ILE A 81 -11.35 13.25 -0.81
N ASP A 82 -12.47 13.63 -1.41
CA ASP A 82 -13.39 14.60 -0.79
C ASP A 82 -13.97 14.06 0.54
N PRO A 83 -14.49 12.82 0.62
CA PRO A 83 -14.90 12.24 1.90
C PRO A 83 -13.77 12.17 2.94
N LEU A 84 -12.55 11.86 2.51
CA LEU A 84 -11.38 11.82 3.40
C LEU A 84 -11.08 13.20 3.99
N TYR A 85 -11.21 14.27 3.19
CA TYR A 85 -11.05 15.65 3.68
C TYR A 85 -12.14 16.04 4.68
N GLN A 86 -13.39 15.63 4.46
CA GLN A 86 -14.47 15.89 5.43
C GLN A 86 -14.24 15.18 6.77
N LEU A 87 -13.47 14.09 6.77
CA LEU A 87 -13.11 13.36 7.98
C LEU A 87 -11.89 13.97 8.71
N HIS A 88 -11.22 14.98 8.14
CA HIS A 88 -9.97 15.54 8.65
C HIS A 88 -10.07 15.95 10.13
N ASP A 89 -11.03 16.81 10.48
CA ASP A 89 -11.17 17.33 11.85
C ASP A 89 -11.43 16.21 12.86
N ARG A 90 -12.19 15.18 12.44
CA ARG A 90 -12.45 13.99 13.27
C ARG A 90 -11.18 13.17 13.46
N ILE A 91 -10.41 12.88 12.40
CA ILE A 91 -9.14 12.15 12.50
C ILE A 91 -8.16 12.90 13.41
N VAL A 92 -8.05 14.22 13.27
CA VAL A 92 -7.20 15.04 14.13
C VAL A 92 -7.65 14.93 15.58
N LYS A 93 -8.94 15.07 15.87
CA LYS A 93 -9.47 14.90 17.23
C LYS A 93 -9.20 13.50 17.79
N GLU A 94 -9.53 12.44 17.06
CA GLU A 94 -9.34 11.04 17.49
C GLU A 94 -7.85 10.69 17.66
N SER A 95 -6.95 11.33 16.89
CA SER A 95 -5.50 11.13 17.05
C SER A 95 -4.95 11.64 18.39
N HIS A 96 -5.63 12.60 19.02
CA HIS A 96 -5.22 13.16 20.31
C HIS A 96 -5.86 12.44 21.51
N TYR A 97 -7.07 11.89 21.35
CA TYR A 97 -7.87 11.38 22.47
C TYR A 97 -8.18 9.88 22.40
N GLY A 98 -7.86 9.19 21.30
CA GLY A 98 -8.25 7.80 21.06
C GLY A 98 -9.69 7.66 20.57
N TYR A 99 -10.11 6.42 20.31
CA TYR A 99 -11.49 6.11 19.92
C TYR A 99 -12.36 5.99 21.18
N ASP A 100 -13.42 6.78 21.29
CA ASP A 100 -14.47 6.55 22.30
C ASP A 100 -15.19 5.24 21.95
N ALA A 101 -15.15 4.27 22.88
CA ALA A 101 -15.68 2.91 22.72
C ALA A 101 -17.21 2.85 22.81
#